data_AF-A0A6I1E138-F1
#
_entry.id   AF-A0A6I1E138-F1
#
_cell.length_a   1.000
_cell.length_b   1.000
_cell.length_c   1.000
_cell.angle_alpha   90.00
_cell.angle_beta   90.00
_cell.angle_gamma   90.00
#
_symmetry.space_group_name_H-M   'P 1'
#
loop_
_entity.id
_entity.type
_entity.pdbx_description
1 polymer ?
#
loop_
_entity_poly.entity_id
_entity_poly.type
_entity_poly.pdbx_seq_one_letter_code
_entity_poly.pdbx_strand_id
1 'polypeptide(L)'
;MTRSLIYSLLFSGILMYSQNSNAQMDKDLVTHVMEGNLSTLDGYVPSMTVTQDGQTAYFSKATYQKPLTGVFSKKELIHEIYRAENINGEWKNVTKMEVCPKYASAKHPTISNDGKRLFFASNMRGSYGKYDIYVAEVKPDGSLGVSKNLGPKVNTKEDELYPNLYNGTLLFFASEGRDGFGGLDLYATQVVLNTLTPSVNLGDHINSDRDDYAIQLSPEKGLGFVVSNRGQNHTISQYTVAYGHAKKEDNRYVADRDSNIQTAMNTTQEYTSTSYEDK
;
A
#
# COMPACT_ATOMS: atom_id res chain seq x y z
N MET A 1 -1.13 5.48 -25.65
CA MET A 1 -1.05 6.07 -24.31
C MET A 1 -2.39 5.83 -23.64
N THR A 2 -2.52 4.71 -22.94
CA THR A 2 -3.82 4.11 -22.58
C THR A 2 -4.22 4.47 -21.15
N ARG A 3 -5.54 4.56 -20.94
CA ARG A 3 -6.32 5.02 -19.77
C ARG A 3 -5.79 4.68 -18.35
N SER A 4 -4.84 3.77 -18.20
CA SER A 4 -4.18 3.39 -16.94
C SER A 4 -3.39 4.53 -16.26
N LEU A 5 -2.79 5.44 -17.05
CA LEU A 5 -2.10 6.63 -16.50
C LEU A 5 -3.06 7.64 -15.86
N ILE A 6 -4.31 7.73 -16.35
CA ILE A 6 -5.29 8.72 -15.88
C ILE A 6 -5.89 8.29 -14.53
N TYR A 7 -6.10 6.98 -14.30
CA TYR A 7 -6.60 6.46 -13.03
C TYR A 7 -5.54 6.46 -11.92
N SER A 8 -4.29 6.15 -12.25
CA SER A 8 -3.17 6.32 -11.31
C SER A 8 -2.95 7.80 -10.98
N LEU A 9 -3.13 8.71 -11.94
CA LEU A 9 -3.08 10.16 -11.70
C LEU A 9 -4.24 10.67 -10.82
N LEU A 10 -5.47 10.15 -10.98
CA LEU A 10 -6.61 10.50 -10.13
C LEU A 10 -6.47 10.01 -8.69
N PHE A 11 -5.95 8.79 -8.48
CA PHE A 11 -5.62 8.29 -7.15
C PHE A 11 -4.47 9.10 -6.52
N SER A 12 -3.48 9.52 -7.34
CA SER A 12 -2.32 10.31 -6.92
C SER A 12 -2.61 11.78 -6.59
N GLY A 13 -3.58 12.40 -7.28
CA GLY A 13 -3.96 13.80 -7.04
C GLY A 13 -4.61 14.00 -5.67
N ILE A 14 -5.39 13.02 -5.22
CA ILE A 14 -6.05 13.02 -3.91
C ILE A 14 -5.02 12.72 -2.80
N LEU A 15 -4.08 11.80 -3.04
CA LEU A 15 -2.98 11.47 -2.12
C LEU A 15 -2.02 12.66 -1.91
N MET A 16 -1.63 13.38 -2.97
CA MET A 16 -0.75 14.56 -2.87
C MET A 16 -1.40 15.74 -2.14
N TYR A 17 -2.70 15.96 -2.32
CA TYR A 17 -3.38 17.11 -1.70
C TYR A 17 -3.61 16.92 -0.20
N SER A 18 -3.78 15.67 0.26
CA SER A 18 -3.96 15.35 1.69
C SER A 18 -2.71 15.58 2.55
N GLN A 19 -1.53 15.69 1.94
CA GLN A 19 -0.25 15.90 2.65
C GLN A 19 0.20 17.36 2.72
N ASN A 20 -0.49 18.28 2.05
CA ASN A 20 -0.18 19.72 2.09
C ASN A 20 -1.10 20.44 3.08
N SER A 21 -0.57 20.80 4.25
CA SER A 21 -1.32 21.42 5.36
C SER A 21 -1.81 22.85 5.12
N ASN A 22 -1.59 23.43 3.93
CA ASN A 22 -1.90 24.84 3.62
C ASN A 22 -2.87 25.04 2.44
N ALA A 23 -3.42 23.97 1.87
CA ALA A 23 -4.39 24.11 0.79
C ALA A 23 -5.82 24.14 1.37
N GLN A 24 -6.43 25.32 1.34
CA GLN A 24 -7.81 25.53 1.79
C GLN A 24 -8.75 24.72 0.90
N MET A 25 -9.30 23.64 1.47
CA MET A 25 -10.06 22.61 0.78
C MET A 25 -11.41 23.16 0.29
N ASP A 26 -11.68 23.08 -1.01
CA ASP A 26 -13.05 23.18 -1.53
C ASP A 26 -13.79 21.89 -1.17
N LYS A 27 -14.79 22.00 -0.29
CA LYS A 27 -15.55 20.84 0.23
C LYS A 27 -16.30 20.11 -0.89
N ASP A 28 -16.65 20.79 -1.98
CA ASP A 28 -17.46 20.23 -3.06
C ASP A 28 -16.64 19.35 -4.03
N LEU A 29 -15.33 19.58 -4.11
CA LEU A 29 -14.38 18.77 -4.91
C LEU A 29 -14.14 17.39 -4.29
N VAL A 30 -14.19 17.27 -2.95
CA VAL A 30 -14.01 15.99 -2.25
C VAL A 30 -15.25 15.11 -2.36
N THR A 31 -16.45 15.70 -2.38
CA THR A 31 -17.71 14.94 -2.50
C THR A 31 -17.96 14.43 -3.92
N HIS A 32 -17.68 15.22 -4.96
CA HIS A 32 -17.97 14.81 -6.35
C HIS A 32 -16.97 13.83 -6.96
N VAL A 33 -15.72 13.78 -6.48
CA VAL A 33 -14.69 12.86 -7.02
C VAL A 33 -14.79 11.44 -6.40
N MET A 34 -15.44 11.31 -5.25
CA MET A 34 -15.51 10.05 -4.46
C MET A 34 -16.65 9.10 -4.87
N GLU A 35 -17.46 9.45 -5.88
CA GLU A 35 -18.53 8.59 -6.42
C GLU A 35 -18.07 7.67 -7.57
N GLY A 36 -16.76 7.60 -7.84
CA GLY A 36 -16.22 6.77 -8.91
C GLY A 36 -16.09 5.28 -8.53
N ASN A 37 -16.81 4.40 -9.24
CA ASN A 37 -16.54 2.96 -9.22
C ASN A 37 -15.15 2.68 -9.82
N LEU A 38 -14.19 2.18 -9.02
CA LEU A 38 -12.90 1.68 -9.52
C LEU A 38 -13.11 0.27 -10.10
N SER A 39 -13.65 0.13 -11.30
CA SER A 39 -13.69 -1.20 -11.94
C SER A 39 -12.30 -1.54 -12.50
N THR A 40 -11.49 -2.27 -11.75
CA THR A 40 -10.40 -3.07 -12.34
C THR A 40 -10.91 -4.48 -12.49
N LEU A 41 -11.38 -4.82 -13.70
CA LEU A 41 -11.91 -6.14 -14.06
C LEU A 41 -10.95 -7.31 -13.73
N ASP A 42 -9.67 -7.00 -13.51
CA ASP A 42 -8.58 -7.94 -13.23
C ASP A 42 -8.04 -7.87 -11.77
N GLY A 43 -8.75 -7.22 -10.84
CA GLY A 43 -8.42 -7.24 -9.40
C GLY A 43 -7.18 -6.44 -8.95
N TYR A 44 -6.34 -5.97 -9.87
CA TYR A 44 -5.13 -5.20 -9.54
C TYR A 44 -5.41 -3.69 -9.44
N VAL A 45 -5.21 -3.13 -8.24
CA VAL A 45 -5.28 -1.69 -7.99
C VAL A 45 -3.86 -1.12 -7.95
N PRO A 46 -3.46 -0.24 -8.88
CA PRO A 46 -2.12 0.35 -8.83
C PRO A 46 -1.96 1.20 -7.58
N SER A 47 -0.81 1.06 -6.91
CA SER A 47 -0.48 1.84 -5.72
C SER A 47 0.73 2.75 -5.97
N MET A 48 0.68 3.92 -5.34
CA MET A 48 1.71 4.95 -5.36
C MET A 48 1.87 5.49 -3.93
N THR A 49 3.10 5.85 -3.60
CA THR A 49 3.47 6.52 -2.36
C THR A 49 4.33 7.74 -2.68
N VAL A 50 4.26 8.76 -1.84
CA VAL A 50 5.04 10.00 -1.97
C VAL A 50 5.80 10.21 -0.68
N THR A 51 7.05 10.65 -0.77
CA THR A 51 7.86 11.04 0.40
C THR A 51 7.18 12.19 1.14
N GLN A 52 7.42 12.28 2.44
CA GLN A 52 6.78 13.30 3.29
C GLN A 52 7.08 14.74 2.85
N ASP A 53 8.21 14.97 2.20
CA ASP A 53 8.59 16.27 1.61
C ASP A 53 7.89 16.58 0.28
N GLY A 54 7.10 15.64 -0.27
CA GLY A 54 6.39 15.79 -1.53
C GLY A 54 7.26 15.75 -2.79
N GLN A 55 8.57 15.49 -2.66
CA GLN A 55 9.53 15.62 -3.76
C GLN A 55 9.72 14.34 -4.57
N THR A 56 9.47 13.17 -3.99
CA THR A 56 9.71 11.88 -4.65
C THR A 56 8.46 10.99 -4.56
N ALA A 57 8.06 10.41 -5.69
CA ALA A 57 7.00 9.41 -5.74
C ALA A 57 7.57 8.05 -6.15
N TYR A 58 7.02 6.97 -5.57
CA TYR A 58 7.23 5.60 -6.00
C TYR A 58 5.91 4.98 -6.42
N PHE A 59 5.87 4.28 -7.55
CA PHE A 59 4.67 3.62 -8.07
C PHE A 59 5.01 2.35 -8.82
N SER A 60 4.08 1.39 -8.84
CA SER A 60 4.24 0.18 -9.66
C SER A 60 3.55 0.30 -11.01
N LYS A 61 4.21 -0.20 -12.05
CA LYS A 61 3.73 -0.21 -13.42
C LYS A 61 3.80 -1.62 -13.98
N ALA A 62 2.73 -2.04 -14.67
CA ALA A 62 2.68 -3.31 -15.35
C ALA A 62 3.40 -3.25 -16.71
N THR A 63 4.16 -4.29 -17.04
CA THR A 63 4.87 -4.44 -18.31
C THR A 63 4.85 -5.89 -18.77
N TYR A 64 4.90 -6.12 -20.08
CA TYR A 64 4.95 -7.47 -20.66
C TYR A 64 6.39 -7.82 -21.01
N GLN A 65 6.95 -8.80 -20.30
CA GLN A 65 8.33 -9.25 -20.50
C GLN A 65 8.37 -10.69 -21.02
N LYS A 66 9.34 -11.01 -21.88
CA LYS A 66 9.61 -12.42 -22.17
C LYS A 66 10.23 -13.08 -20.93
N PRO A 67 9.86 -14.32 -20.60
CA PRO A 67 10.54 -15.08 -19.55
C PRO A 67 12.00 -15.31 -19.94
N LEU A 68 12.87 -15.53 -18.94
CA LEU A 68 14.30 -15.74 -19.17
C LEU A 68 14.60 -17.00 -20.00
N THR A 69 13.69 -17.97 -20.00
CA THR A 69 13.82 -19.24 -20.70
C THR A 69 12.64 -19.48 -21.64
N GLY A 70 12.91 -20.19 -22.74
CA GLY A 70 11.90 -20.50 -23.76
C GLY A 70 11.76 -19.37 -24.77
N VAL A 71 12.55 -19.42 -25.84
CA VAL A 71 12.61 -18.39 -26.90
C VAL A 71 11.23 -18.12 -27.54
N PHE A 72 10.37 -19.14 -27.56
CA PHE A 72 9.00 -19.11 -28.09
C PHE A 72 7.92 -18.84 -27.04
N SER A 73 8.28 -18.67 -25.77
CA SER A 73 7.32 -18.37 -24.71
C SER A 73 6.65 -17.02 -24.97
N LYS A 74 5.35 -16.95 -24.65
CA LYS A 74 4.59 -15.70 -24.66
C LYS A 74 5.17 -14.75 -23.63
N LYS A 75 4.96 -13.45 -23.85
CA LYS A 75 5.30 -12.46 -22.82
C LYS A 75 4.37 -12.65 -21.62
N GLU A 76 4.93 -12.53 -20.44
CA GLU A 76 4.24 -12.58 -19.16
C GLU A 76 4.06 -11.16 -18.64
N LEU A 77 2.94 -10.92 -17.95
CA LEU A 77 2.70 -9.66 -17.27
C LEU A 77 3.52 -9.65 -15.98
N ILE A 78 4.42 -8.69 -15.86
CA ILE A 78 5.18 -8.42 -14.65
C ILE A 78 4.92 -6.99 -14.16
N HIS A 79 5.18 -6.74 -12.89
CA HIS A 79 5.11 -5.41 -12.30
C HIS A 79 6.50 -4.94 -11.87
N GLU A 80 6.77 -3.66 -12.09
CA GLU A 80 8.04 -3.03 -11.74
C GLU A 80 7.78 -1.74 -10.96
N ILE A 81 8.67 -1.39 -10.04
CA ILE A 81 8.59 -0.13 -9.30
C ILE A 81 9.39 0.95 -10.03
N TYR A 82 8.81 2.13 -10.13
CA TYR A 82 9.41 3.33 -10.67
C TYR A 82 9.45 4.43 -9.63
N ARG A 83 10.43 5.33 -9.75
CA ARG A 83 10.58 6.57 -8.99
C ARG A 83 10.39 7.76 -9.93
N ALA A 84 9.72 8.82 -9.45
CA ALA A 84 9.60 10.10 -10.14
C ALA A 84 9.90 11.26 -9.18
N GLU A 85 10.34 12.39 -9.73
CA GLU A 85 10.72 13.58 -8.97
C GLU A 85 9.75 14.72 -9.28
N ASN A 86 9.29 15.42 -8.25
CA ASN A 86 8.50 16.62 -8.39
C ASN A 86 9.41 17.83 -8.53
N ILE A 87 9.47 18.41 -9.72
CA ILE A 87 10.27 19.59 -10.03
C ILE A 87 9.31 20.72 -10.39
N ASN A 88 9.14 21.66 -9.46
CA ASN A 88 8.26 22.83 -9.61
C ASN A 88 6.79 22.46 -9.90
N GLY A 89 6.27 21.42 -9.24
CA GLY A 89 4.88 20.96 -9.42
C GLY A 89 4.69 19.97 -10.57
N GLU A 90 5.75 19.63 -11.30
CA GLU A 90 5.71 18.67 -12.40
C GLU A 90 6.52 17.41 -12.09
N TRP A 91 5.90 16.24 -12.28
CA TRP A 91 6.57 14.94 -12.12
C TRP A 91 7.47 14.63 -13.32
N LYS A 92 8.77 14.54 -13.08
CA LYS A 92 9.85 14.33 -14.06
C LYS A 92 10.79 13.21 -13.61
N ASN A 93 11.84 12.96 -14.40
CA ASN A 93 12.92 12.04 -14.08
C ASN A 93 12.45 10.63 -13.67
N VAL A 94 11.48 10.09 -14.43
CA VAL A 94 10.94 8.76 -14.16
C VAL A 94 11.99 7.69 -14.40
N THR A 95 12.37 6.98 -13.34
CA THR A 95 13.44 5.97 -13.34
C THR A 95 12.92 4.65 -12.80
N LYS A 96 13.33 3.54 -13.41
CA LYS A 96 13.01 2.20 -12.90
C LYS A 96 13.87 1.90 -11.68
N MET A 97 13.27 1.29 -10.66
CA MET A 97 13.95 0.86 -9.45
C MET A 97 14.34 -0.62 -9.53
N GLU A 98 15.60 -0.92 -9.20
CA GLU A 98 16.13 -2.28 -9.17
C GLU A 98 15.83 -2.95 -7.81
N VAL A 99 14.54 -3.12 -7.49
CA VAL A 99 14.04 -3.73 -6.23
C VAL A 99 14.07 -5.25 -6.22
N CYS A 100 13.99 -5.88 -7.40
CA CYS A 100 13.93 -7.32 -7.56
C CYS A 100 14.59 -7.73 -8.87
N PRO A 101 15.02 -9.00 -9.01
CA PRO A 101 15.52 -9.53 -10.27
C PRO A 101 14.48 -9.48 -11.40
N LYS A 102 14.94 -9.47 -12.66
CA LYS A 102 14.08 -9.37 -13.86
C LYS A 102 13.04 -10.48 -14.06
N TYR A 103 13.16 -11.61 -13.37
CA TYR A 103 12.15 -12.67 -13.41
C TYR A 103 10.99 -12.44 -12.45
N ALA A 104 11.15 -11.55 -11.47
CA ALA A 104 10.19 -11.29 -10.43
C ALA A 104 9.44 -9.99 -10.73
N SER A 105 8.25 -9.90 -10.17
CA SER A 105 7.43 -8.70 -10.10
C SER A 105 7.62 -8.02 -8.74
N ALA A 106 7.57 -6.69 -8.75
CA ALA A 106 7.45 -5.87 -7.55
C ALA A 106 6.28 -4.89 -7.73
N LYS A 107 5.39 -4.86 -6.75
CA LYS A 107 4.16 -4.06 -6.78
C LYS A 107 3.83 -3.45 -5.42
N HIS A 108 2.94 -2.47 -5.44
CA HIS A 108 2.39 -1.81 -4.25
C HIS A 108 3.45 -1.18 -3.32
N PRO A 109 4.26 -0.22 -3.80
CA PRO A 109 5.25 0.44 -2.97
C PRO A 109 4.64 1.32 -1.87
N THR A 110 5.26 1.33 -0.70
CA THR A 110 5.04 2.34 0.35
C THR A 110 6.37 2.80 0.94
N ILE A 111 6.55 4.11 1.10
CA ILE A 111 7.78 4.71 1.63
C ILE A 111 7.59 5.08 3.10
N SER A 112 8.60 4.86 3.92
CA SER A 112 8.59 5.35 5.31
C SER A 112 8.63 6.87 5.36
N ASN A 113 8.07 7.44 6.43
CA ASN A 113 8.00 8.89 6.62
C ASN A 113 9.39 9.57 6.52
N ASP A 114 10.42 8.92 7.05
CA ASP A 114 11.81 9.40 6.97
C ASP A 114 12.47 9.24 5.58
N GLY A 115 11.76 8.65 4.61
CA GLY A 115 12.23 8.43 3.24
C GLY A 115 13.27 7.32 3.10
N LYS A 116 13.59 6.55 4.16
CA LYS A 116 14.74 5.62 4.18
C LYS A 116 14.40 4.16 3.91
N ARG A 117 13.13 3.77 3.94
CA ARG A 117 12.69 2.38 3.76
C ARG A 117 11.54 2.30 2.79
N LEU A 118 11.73 1.57 1.70
CA LEU A 118 10.70 1.27 0.71
C LEU A 118 10.20 -0.15 0.93
N PHE A 119 8.94 -0.30 1.26
CA PHE A 119 8.26 -1.59 1.39
C PHE A 119 7.46 -1.88 0.13
N PHE A 120 7.38 -3.15 -0.27
CA PHE A 120 6.66 -3.56 -1.47
C PHE A 120 6.37 -5.06 -1.46
N ALA A 121 5.41 -5.50 -2.27
CA ALA A 121 5.11 -6.91 -2.47
C ALA A 121 5.90 -7.48 -3.66
N SER A 122 6.49 -8.67 -3.52
CA SER A 122 7.24 -9.32 -4.59
C SER A 122 7.19 -10.85 -4.55
N ASN A 123 7.24 -11.46 -5.73
CA ASN A 123 7.31 -12.91 -5.93
C ASN A 123 8.74 -13.39 -6.25
N MET A 124 9.73 -12.82 -5.55
CA MET A 124 11.13 -13.24 -5.69
C MET A 124 11.32 -14.72 -5.34
N ARG A 125 12.31 -15.36 -5.97
CA ARG A 125 12.61 -16.77 -5.67
C ARG A 125 13.09 -16.87 -4.22
N GLY A 126 12.45 -17.73 -3.43
CA GLY A 126 12.71 -17.86 -2.00
C GLY A 126 11.74 -17.09 -1.10
N SER A 127 10.72 -16.42 -1.69
CA SER A 127 9.51 -16.03 -0.95
C SER A 127 8.84 -17.24 -0.29
N TYR A 128 8.15 -16.99 0.82
CA TYR A 128 7.32 -17.95 1.54
C TYR A 128 6.08 -18.32 0.71
N GLY A 129 5.48 -17.34 0.05
CA GLY A 129 4.24 -17.49 -0.69
C GLY A 129 4.30 -17.01 -2.13
N LYS A 130 3.13 -16.68 -2.66
CA LYS A 130 2.95 -16.22 -4.05
C LYS A 130 3.50 -14.81 -4.22
N TYR A 131 3.21 -13.92 -3.28
CA TYR A 131 3.83 -12.61 -3.12
C TYR A 131 4.09 -12.38 -1.63
N ASP A 132 5.29 -11.94 -1.31
CA ASP A 132 5.68 -11.59 0.05
C ASP A 132 5.96 -10.09 0.15
N ILE A 133 5.84 -9.53 1.33
CA ILE A 133 6.30 -8.18 1.63
C ILE A 133 7.80 -8.18 1.89
N TYR A 134 8.48 -7.33 1.13
CA TYR A 134 9.89 -7.02 1.23
C TYR A 134 10.10 -5.56 1.64
N VAL A 135 11.28 -5.27 2.15
CA VAL A 135 11.76 -3.93 2.45
C VAL A 135 13.15 -3.71 1.87
N ALA A 136 13.38 -2.56 1.25
CA ALA A 136 14.69 -2.11 0.81
C ALA A 136 15.05 -0.77 1.46
N GLU A 137 16.32 -0.57 1.77
CA GLU A 137 16.84 0.72 2.19
C GLU A 137 16.89 1.67 0.99
N VAL A 138 16.45 2.91 1.17
CA VAL A 138 16.64 3.99 0.21
C VAL A 138 17.89 4.76 0.60
N LYS A 139 18.90 4.72 -0.28
CA LYS A 139 20.18 5.40 -0.07
C LYS A 139 20.06 6.89 -0.38
N PRO A 140 21.01 7.73 0.10
CA PRO A 140 20.99 9.17 -0.16
C PRO A 140 21.00 9.56 -1.65
N ASP A 141 21.53 8.70 -2.53
CA ASP A 141 21.54 8.90 -3.98
C ASP A 141 20.23 8.44 -4.67
N GLY A 142 19.24 8.00 -3.89
CA GLY A 142 17.96 7.46 -4.37
C GLY A 142 18.02 6.00 -4.84
N SER A 143 19.20 5.38 -4.88
CA SER A 143 19.33 3.96 -5.17
C SER A 143 18.82 3.09 -4.02
N LEU A 144 18.51 1.83 -4.31
CA LEU A 144 17.98 0.91 -3.31
C LEU A 144 19.06 -0.08 -2.85
N GLY A 145 19.05 -0.36 -1.56
CA GLY A 145 19.79 -1.47 -0.96
C GLY A 145 19.19 -2.83 -1.34
N VAL A 146 19.80 -3.89 -0.81
CA VAL A 146 19.30 -5.26 -1.01
C VAL A 146 17.95 -5.41 -0.32
N SER A 147 16.96 -5.88 -1.08
CA SER A 147 15.61 -6.16 -0.59
C SER A 147 15.61 -7.34 0.38
N LYS A 148 15.05 -7.14 1.57
CA LYS A 148 14.94 -8.12 2.65
C LYS A 148 13.48 -8.56 2.81
N ASN A 149 13.24 -9.86 2.89
CA ASN A 149 11.93 -10.43 3.15
C ASN A 149 11.53 -10.16 4.62
N LEU A 150 10.28 -9.77 4.91
CA LEU A 150 9.83 -9.51 6.28
C LEU A 150 9.59 -10.79 7.12
N GLY A 151 9.82 -11.97 6.56
CA GLY A 151 9.76 -13.22 7.30
C GLY A 151 8.34 -13.67 7.68
N PRO A 152 8.21 -14.78 8.41
CA PRO A 152 6.95 -15.51 8.58
C PRO A 152 5.95 -14.81 9.53
N LYS A 153 6.39 -13.78 10.24
CA LYS A 153 5.49 -12.94 11.07
C LYS A 153 4.56 -12.10 10.20
N VAL A 154 4.98 -11.77 8.98
CA VAL A 154 4.21 -11.02 7.98
C VAL A 154 3.80 -11.94 6.84
N ASN A 155 4.76 -12.64 6.24
CA ASN A 155 4.55 -13.42 5.04
C ASN A 155 4.06 -14.84 5.34
N THR A 156 3.22 -15.37 4.46
CA THR A 156 2.62 -16.69 4.54
C THR A 156 2.91 -17.49 3.26
N LYS A 157 2.17 -18.57 3.02
CA LYS A 157 2.28 -19.35 1.78
C LYS A 157 1.45 -18.77 0.64
N GLU A 158 0.60 -17.78 0.93
CA GLU A 158 -0.31 -17.17 -0.04
C GLU A 158 0.18 -15.77 -0.44
N ASP A 159 -0.74 -14.86 -0.79
CA ASP A 159 -0.42 -13.50 -1.22
C ASP A 159 -0.45 -12.52 -0.03
N GLU A 160 0.65 -11.80 0.18
CA GLU A 160 0.74 -10.59 1.01
C GLU A 160 0.97 -9.35 0.16
N LEU A 161 0.00 -8.44 0.18
CA LEU A 161 -0.12 -7.33 -0.76
C LEU A 161 -0.37 -5.99 -0.05
N TYR A 162 -0.28 -4.91 -0.82
CA TYR A 162 -0.62 -3.54 -0.42
C TYR A 162 -0.06 -3.09 0.94
N PRO A 163 1.27 -3.20 1.17
CA PRO A 163 1.85 -2.65 2.38
C PRO A 163 1.57 -1.14 2.48
N ASN A 164 1.19 -0.68 3.66
CA ASN A 164 1.01 0.73 4.00
C ASN A 164 1.60 1.01 5.38
N LEU A 165 2.58 1.91 5.48
CA LEU A 165 3.26 2.20 6.73
C LEU A 165 2.72 3.48 7.37
N TYR A 166 2.26 3.39 8.61
CA TYR A 166 1.83 4.51 9.43
C TYR A 166 2.86 4.83 10.51
N ASN A 167 3.17 6.13 10.68
CA ASN A 167 4.14 6.65 11.65
C ASN A 167 5.51 5.94 11.65
N GLY A 168 5.90 5.36 10.51
CA GLY A 168 7.16 4.64 10.33
C GLY A 168 7.27 3.29 11.08
N THR A 169 6.26 2.88 11.83
CA THR A 169 6.34 1.69 12.71
C THR A 169 5.15 0.75 12.56
N LEU A 170 3.95 1.25 12.28
CA LEU A 170 2.77 0.40 12.15
C LEU A 170 2.51 0.06 10.68
N LEU A 171 2.85 -1.17 10.28
CA LEU A 171 2.67 -1.65 8.92
C LEU A 171 1.31 -2.35 8.79
N PHE A 172 0.47 -1.82 7.92
CA PHE A 172 -0.74 -2.45 7.43
C PHE A 172 -0.47 -3.20 6.13
N PHE A 173 -1.19 -4.28 5.89
CA PHE A 173 -1.12 -5.05 4.65
C PHE A 173 -2.32 -5.96 4.50
N ALA A 174 -2.60 -6.42 3.27
CA ALA A 174 -3.60 -7.46 3.01
C ALA A 174 -2.95 -8.84 2.86
N SER A 175 -3.61 -9.89 3.35
CA SER A 175 -3.12 -11.28 3.30
C SER A 175 -4.24 -12.26 2.98
N GLU A 176 -3.95 -13.25 2.12
CA GLU A 176 -4.83 -14.40 1.83
C GLU A 176 -4.51 -15.65 2.68
N GLY A 177 -3.38 -15.66 3.40
CA GLY A 177 -2.84 -16.87 4.01
C GLY A 177 -3.05 -16.99 5.51
N ARG A 178 -3.99 -16.23 6.07
CA ARG A 178 -4.26 -16.12 7.51
C ARG A 178 -5.76 -16.27 7.77
N ASP A 179 -6.10 -16.68 9.00
CA ASP A 179 -7.50 -16.75 9.42
C ASP A 179 -8.14 -15.35 9.37
N GLY A 180 -9.17 -15.23 8.54
CA GLY A 180 -9.89 -13.99 8.31
C GLY A 180 -11.31 -14.22 7.83
N PHE A 181 -11.87 -13.26 7.10
CA PHE A 181 -13.29 -13.22 6.77
C PHE A 181 -13.55 -13.50 5.29
N GLY A 182 -12.58 -13.19 4.42
CA GLY A 182 -12.74 -13.21 2.97
C GLY A 182 -11.56 -13.85 2.25
N GLY A 183 -11.24 -13.30 1.07
CA GLY A 183 -10.06 -13.70 0.30
C GLY A 183 -8.83 -12.98 0.84
N LEU A 184 -8.64 -11.73 0.42
CA LEU A 184 -7.71 -10.81 1.07
C LEU A 184 -8.35 -10.15 2.29
N ASP A 185 -7.69 -10.25 3.45
CA ASP A 185 -8.07 -9.51 4.66
C ASP A 185 -6.94 -8.57 5.09
N LEU A 186 -7.28 -7.43 5.69
CA LEU A 186 -6.33 -6.47 6.24
C LEU A 186 -5.82 -6.89 7.63
N TYR A 187 -4.50 -6.77 7.80
CA TYR A 187 -3.76 -7.03 9.01
C TYR A 187 -2.85 -5.85 9.36
N ALA A 188 -2.41 -5.79 10.62
CA ALA A 188 -1.38 -4.85 11.07
C ALA A 188 -0.28 -5.54 11.88
N THR A 189 0.94 -5.03 11.77
CA THR A 189 2.10 -5.43 12.59
C THR A 189 2.95 -4.22 12.94
N GLN A 190 3.65 -4.29 14.07
CA GLN A 190 4.66 -3.31 14.44
C GLN A 190 6.02 -3.70 13.86
N VAL A 191 6.68 -2.74 13.21
CA VAL A 191 8.01 -2.80 12.62
C VAL A 191 8.93 -1.88 13.44
N VAL A 192 9.41 -2.38 14.57
CA VAL A 192 10.19 -1.59 15.55
C VAL A 192 11.56 -2.20 15.74
N LEU A 193 12.62 -1.39 15.65
CA LEU A 193 14.02 -1.81 15.88
C LEU A 193 14.33 -3.16 15.23
N ASN A 194 13.90 -3.30 13.96
CA ASN A 194 14.15 -4.49 13.15
C ASN A 194 13.48 -5.78 13.62
N THR A 195 12.57 -5.64 14.58
CA THR A 195 11.71 -6.71 15.05
C THR A 195 10.29 -6.49 14.54
N LEU A 196 9.67 -7.58 14.13
CA LEU A 196 8.26 -7.62 13.81
C LEU A 196 7.49 -8.22 14.97
N THR A 197 6.32 -7.65 15.30
CA THR A 197 5.35 -8.35 16.13
C THR A 197 4.57 -9.36 15.27
N PRO A 198 3.90 -10.35 15.87
CA PRO A 198 2.88 -11.10 15.15
C PRO A 198 1.85 -10.14 14.55
N SER A 199 1.41 -10.46 13.33
CA SER A 199 0.37 -9.68 12.64
C SER A 199 -0.99 -9.96 13.26
N VAL A 200 -1.82 -8.91 13.39
CA VAL A 200 -3.17 -8.95 13.97
C VAL A 200 -4.19 -8.63 12.88
N ASN A 201 -5.23 -9.46 12.74
CA ASN A 201 -6.35 -9.20 11.82
C ASN A 201 -7.13 -7.96 12.30
N LEU A 202 -7.53 -7.09 11.37
CA LEU A 202 -8.25 -5.86 11.69
C LEU A 202 -9.74 -6.06 11.99
N GLY A 203 -10.24 -7.29 12.06
CA GLY A 203 -11.62 -7.61 12.47
C GLY A 203 -12.68 -7.36 11.39
N ASP A 204 -13.89 -7.84 11.65
CA ASP A 204 -15.05 -7.87 10.75
C ASP A 204 -15.71 -6.50 10.44
N HIS A 205 -15.27 -5.45 11.13
CA HIS A 205 -15.70 -4.09 10.85
C HIS A 205 -14.88 -3.49 9.70
N ILE A 206 -13.60 -3.86 9.59
CA ILE A 206 -12.75 -3.45 8.47
C ILE A 206 -12.76 -4.49 7.37
N ASN A 207 -12.67 -5.76 7.73
CA ASN A 207 -12.68 -6.87 6.80
C ASN A 207 -14.11 -7.35 6.53
N SER A 208 -14.31 -8.09 5.45
CA SER A 208 -15.60 -8.58 4.98
C SER A 208 -15.50 -9.99 4.43
N ASP A 209 -16.61 -10.57 3.97
CA ASP A 209 -16.63 -11.87 3.28
C ASP A 209 -16.06 -11.82 1.84
N ARG A 210 -15.23 -10.82 1.56
CA ARG A 210 -14.74 -10.39 0.24
C ARG A 210 -13.27 -9.95 0.35
N ASP A 211 -12.68 -9.44 -0.73
CA ASP A 211 -11.31 -8.94 -0.69
C ASP A 211 -11.27 -7.51 -0.17
N ASP A 212 -10.42 -7.30 0.82
CA ASP A 212 -10.09 -6.02 1.43
C ASP A 212 -8.60 -5.76 1.25
N TYR A 213 -8.29 -4.86 0.32
CA TYR A 213 -6.99 -4.77 -0.31
C TYR A 213 -6.03 -3.82 0.40
N ALA A 214 -6.46 -2.58 0.63
CA ALA A 214 -5.58 -1.49 1.05
C ALA A 214 -6.29 -0.61 2.05
N ILE A 215 -5.53 -0.08 3.01
CA ILE A 215 -6.02 0.86 4.00
C ILE A 215 -5.20 2.16 3.98
N GLN A 216 -5.88 3.28 4.13
CA GLN A 216 -5.28 4.58 4.37
C GLN A 216 -5.94 5.23 5.57
N LEU A 217 -5.13 5.77 6.49
CA LEU A 217 -5.60 6.41 7.71
C LEU A 217 -5.53 7.94 7.60
N SER A 218 -6.51 8.61 8.20
CA SER A 218 -6.61 10.05 8.45
C SER A 218 -6.87 10.27 9.96
N PRO A 219 -5.82 10.14 10.80
CA PRO A 219 -5.95 10.16 12.27
C PRO A 219 -6.55 11.44 12.81
N GLU A 220 -6.25 12.58 12.19
CA GLU A 220 -6.77 13.89 12.54
C GLU A 220 -8.29 14.00 12.39
N LYS A 221 -8.89 13.13 11.58
CA LYS A 221 -10.35 13.04 11.39
C LYS A 221 -10.96 11.83 12.10
N GLY A 222 -10.14 10.91 12.62
CA GLY A 222 -10.60 9.61 13.12
C GLY A 222 -11.25 8.77 12.00
N LEU A 223 -10.71 8.86 10.78
CA LEU A 223 -11.26 8.18 9.61
C LEU A 223 -10.18 7.36 8.90
N GLY A 224 -10.60 6.25 8.32
CA GLY A 224 -9.82 5.41 7.43
C GLY A 224 -10.58 5.10 6.16
N PHE A 225 -9.85 4.73 5.12
CA PHE A 225 -10.43 4.31 3.85
C PHE A 225 -9.89 2.94 3.52
N VAL A 226 -10.79 2.02 3.19
CA VAL A 226 -10.48 0.65 2.79
C VAL A 226 -10.89 0.48 1.34
N VAL A 227 -9.98 -0.03 0.51
CA VAL A 227 -10.31 -0.46 -0.85
C VAL A 227 -10.79 -1.91 -0.77
N SER A 228 -11.98 -2.20 -1.28
CA SER A 228 -12.61 -3.52 -1.17
C SER A 228 -13.41 -3.88 -2.41
N ASN A 229 -13.59 -5.17 -2.71
CA ASN A 229 -14.52 -5.64 -3.75
C ASN A 229 -15.88 -6.07 -3.19
N ARG A 230 -16.25 -5.64 -1.98
CA ARG A 230 -17.60 -5.83 -1.40
C ARG A 230 -18.73 -5.02 -2.09
N GLY A 231 -18.46 -4.41 -3.25
CA GLY A 231 -19.41 -3.63 -4.03
C GLY A 231 -20.53 -4.45 -4.65
N GLN A 232 -21.54 -3.77 -5.19
CA GLN A 232 -22.58 -4.44 -5.96
C GLN A 232 -21.97 -5.18 -7.15
N ASN A 233 -22.34 -6.44 -7.35
CA ASN A 233 -21.74 -7.32 -8.36
C ASN A 233 -20.20 -7.45 -8.27
N HIS A 234 -19.66 -7.44 -7.05
CA HIS A 234 -18.22 -7.60 -6.78
C HIS A 234 -17.36 -6.48 -7.40
N THR A 235 -17.92 -5.28 -7.61
CA THR A 235 -17.14 -4.14 -8.09
C THR A 235 -16.20 -3.64 -7.01
N ILE A 236 -14.94 -3.41 -7.38
CA ILE A 236 -13.98 -2.74 -6.51
C ILE A 236 -14.46 -1.31 -6.25
N SER A 237 -14.60 -0.99 -4.97
CA SER A 237 -15.11 0.28 -4.46
C SER A 237 -14.29 0.69 -3.23
N GLN A 238 -14.17 1.99 -3.00
CA GLN A 238 -13.55 2.50 -1.77
C GLN A 238 -14.63 2.67 -0.70
N TYR A 239 -14.37 2.12 0.47
CA TYR A 239 -15.25 2.18 1.64
C TYR A 239 -14.63 3.07 2.70
N THR A 240 -15.45 3.93 3.30
CA THR A 240 -15.03 4.75 4.43
C THR A 240 -15.25 3.95 5.72
N VAL A 241 -14.18 3.75 6.47
CA VAL A 241 -14.21 3.11 7.78
C VAL A 241 -13.93 4.18 8.82
N ALA A 242 -14.85 4.45 9.74
CA ALA A 242 -14.55 5.31 10.87
C ALA A 242 -13.82 4.52 11.96
N TYR A 243 -12.81 5.11 12.59
CA TYR A 243 -12.15 4.52 13.76
C TYR A 243 -12.00 5.55 14.88
N GLY A 244 -12.15 5.12 16.13
CA GLY A 244 -12.19 6.05 17.27
C GLY A 244 -13.50 6.86 17.39
N HIS A 245 -13.41 8.11 17.86
CA HIS A 245 -14.58 8.90 18.30
C HIS A 245 -15.35 9.65 17.19
N ALA A 246 -15.08 9.40 15.91
CA ALA A 246 -15.76 10.08 14.81
C ALA A 246 -17.28 9.85 14.83
N LYS A 247 -18.06 10.90 14.60
CA LYS A 247 -19.53 10.82 14.52
C LYS A 247 -19.97 10.19 13.20
N LYS A 248 -21.00 9.35 13.26
CA LYS A 248 -21.66 8.73 12.10
C LYS A 248 -22.38 9.82 11.31
N GLU A 249 -21.72 10.42 10.33
CA GLU A 249 -22.35 11.37 9.42
C GLU A 249 -22.77 10.68 8.12
N ASP A 250 -24.07 10.46 8.04
CA ASP A 250 -24.87 10.14 6.85
C ASP A 250 -24.70 8.73 6.25
N ASN A 251 -25.70 8.33 5.46
CA ASN A 251 -26.07 7.01 4.92
C ASN A 251 -25.00 6.20 4.12
N ARG A 252 -23.71 6.48 4.30
CA ARG A 252 -22.59 5.71 3.78
C ARG A 252 -22.28 4.57 4.76
N TYR A 253 -21.84 3.42 4.24
CA TYR A 253 -21.47 2.24 5.04
C TYR A 253 -20.24 2.55 5.92
N VAL A 254 -20.48 3.21 7.05
CA VAL A 254 -19.50 3.48 8.10
C VAL A 254 -19.43 2.23 8.97
N ALA A 255 -18.31 1.51 8.89
CA ALA A 255 -17.98 0.47 9.85
C ALA A 255 -17.99 1.04 11.29
N ASP A 256 -18.62 0.33 12.22
CA ASP A 256 -18.72 0.77 13.62
C ASP A 256 -17.33 0.77 14.30
N ARG A 257 -17.22 1.63 15.32
CA ARG A 257 -16.02 2.02 16.08
C ARG A 257 -15.00 0.89 16.30
N ASP A 258 -13.84 0.97 15.67
CA ASP A 258 -12.68 0.16 16.07
C ASP A 258 -11.83 0.85 17.14
N SER A 259 -11.65 0.17 18.27
CA SER A 259 -10.75 0.60 19.36
C SER A 259 -9.34 0.02 19.22
N ASN A 260 -9.16 -1.06 18.45
CA ASN A 260 -7.90 -1.75 18.30
C ASN A 260 -6.93 -0.93 17.45
N ILE A 261 -7.38 -0.38 16.31
CA ILE A 261 -6.55 0.53 15.50
C ILE A 261 -6.17 1.80 16.26
N GLN A 262 -7.11 2.40 17.00
CA GLN A 262 -6.79 3.59 17.79
C GLN A 262 -5.73 3.29 18.87
N THR A 263 -5.83 2.13 19.52
CA THR A 263 -4.83 1.66 20.50
C THR A 263 -3.46 1.43 19.84
N ALA A 264 -3.44 0.78 18.68
CA ALA A 264 -2.21 0.53 17.92
C ALA A 264 -1.52 1.84 17.49
N MET A 265 -2.29 2.84 17.03
CA MET A 265 -1.75 4.14 16.63
C MET A 265 -1.23 5.00 17.79
N ASN A 266 -1.84 4.88 18.97
CA ASN A 266 -1.46 5.65 20.16
C ASN A 266 -0.19 5.12 20.85
N THR A 267 0.33 3.97 20.43
CA THR A 267 1.59 3.42 20.95
C THR A 267 2.76 4.12 20.26
N THR A 268 3.10 5.34 20.69
CA THR A 268 4.21 6.11 20.11
C THR A 268 5.54 5.67 20.72
N GLN A 269 6.45 5.20 19.88
CA GLN A 269 7.84 5.00 20.28
C GLN A 269 8.74 5.56 19.16
N GLU A 270 9.37 6.71 19.44
CA GLU A 270 10.32 7.37 18.53
C GLU A 270 11.63 6.59 18.49
N TYR A 271 11.94 5.90 17.39
CA TYR A 271 13.26 5.27 17.23
C TYR A 271 13.78 5.38 15.81
N THR A 272 15.06 5.79 15.70
CA THR A 272 15.81 5.99 14.47
C THR A 272 16.94 4.97 14.36
N SER A 273 16.70 3.81 13.74
CA SER A 273 17.81 2.96 13.25
C SER A 273 17.37 1.97 12.17
N THR A 274 18.18 1.82 11.13
CA THR A 274 18.02 0.91 9.98
C THR A 274 19.07 -0.20 10.07
N SER A 275 18.65 -1.46 10.25
CA SER A 275 19.35 -2.45 11.10
C SER A 275 18.79 -3.87 11.07
N TYR A 276 18.31 -4.43 9.94
CA TYR A 276 17.62 -5.74 10.00
C TYR A 276 18.59 -6.88 10.34
N GLU A 277 18.52 -7.35 11.59
CA GLU A 277 19.22 -8.52 12.12
C GLU A 277 18.21 -9.63 12.45
N ASP A 278 18.46 -10.83 11.92
CA ASP A 278 17.74 -12.04 12.26
C ASP A 278 18.21 -12.53 13.65
N LYS A 279 17.27 -12.85 14.55
CA LYS A 279 17.53 -13.68 15.74
C LYS A 279 16.54 -14.84 15.78
#